data_AF-I1CKW7-F1
#
_entry.id   AF-I1CKW7-F1
#
_cell.length_a   1.000
_cell.length_b   1.000
_cell.length_c   1.000
_cell.angle_alpha   90.00
_cell.angle_beta   90.00
_cell.angle_gamma   90.00
#
_symmetry.space_group_name_H-M   'P 1'
#
loop_
_entity.id
_entity.type
_entity.pdbx_description
1 polymer ?
#
loop_
_entity_poly.entity_id
_entity_poly.type
_entity_poly.pdbx_seq_one_letter_code
_entity_poly.pdbx_strand_id
1 'polypeptide(L)'
;MPKYFRKKRLDTLAHSISSPTNSLRPVSFWKRFWSMDVPLAIRNPWYRLLHHKLPSAAVIHKMIPDLCGSSCRLCALVDVMEDPDHFLFLCPKKLTIWRLIWCQFFGVVDVEMSAIRQAFYNLTFPRQKLRFIQNDTIVGCTFLGIWKAHWRFIFDDVPFDPTIVHNQILLTIASMRSNALHSLV
;
A
#
# COMPACT_ATOMS: atom_id res chain seq x y z
N MET A 1 -15.75 0.57 -0.70
CA MET A 1 -15.81 0.42 -2.18
C MET A 1 -17.22 0.77 -2.61
N PRO A 2 -17.42 1.78 -3.46
CA PRO A 2 -18.76 2.17 -3.89
C PRO A 2 -19.51 1.00 -4.53
N LYS A 3 -20.83 0.91 -4.30
CA LYS A 3 -21.69 -0.23 -4.71
C LYS A 3 -21.57 -0.57 -6.20
N TYR A 4 -21.31 0.42 -7.04
CA TYR A 4 -21.07 0.29 -8.47
C TYR A 4 -19.91 -0.66 -8.81
N PHE A 5 -18.78 -0.54 -8.11
CA PHE A 5 -17.60 -1.39 -8.33
C PHE A 5 -17.87 -2.87 -8.02
N ARG A 6 -18.77 -3.15 -7.07
CA ARG A 6 -19.12 -4.52 -6.69
C ARG A 6 -19.92 -5.21 -7.79
N LYS A 7 -20.88 -4.50 -8.39
CA LYS A 7 -21.74 -5.03 -9.46
C LYS A 7 -20.93 -5.32 -10.73
N LYS A 8 -20.21 -4.33 -11.25
CA LYS A 8 -19.41 -4.49 -12.49
C LYS A 8 -18.30 -5.54 -12.33
N ARG A 9 -17.71 -5.67 -11.12
CA ARG A 9 -16.75 -6.75 -10.81
C ARG A 9 -17.37 -8.14 -10.83
N LEU A 10 -18.61 -8.32 -10.36
CA LEU A 10 -19.31 -9.60 -10.43
C LEU A 10 -19.57 -9.98 -11.89
N ASP A 11 -19.96 -9.00 -12.71
CA ASP A 11 -20.19 -9.20 -14.15
C ASP A 11 -18.88 -9.57 -14.88
N THR A 12 -17.77 -8.89 -14.60
CA THR A 12 -16.45 -9.21 -15.20
C THR A 12 -15.90 -10.56 -14.71
N LEU A 13 -16.09 -10.93 -13.44
CA LEU A 13 -15.67 -12.23 -12.89
C LEU A 13 -16.38 -13.41 -13.56
N ALA A 14 -17.62 -13.23 -14.00
CA ALA A 14 -18.36 -14.24 -14.76
C ALA A 14 -17.74 -14.50 -16.15
N HIS A 15 -16.94 -13.57 -16.68
CA HIS A 15 -16.41 -13.61 -18.05
C HIS A 15 -14.89 -13.90 -18.13
N SER A 16 -14.15 -13.92 -17.02
CA SER A 16 -12.69 -14.10 -17.04
C SER A 16 -12.22 -15.29 -16.18
N ILE A 17 -12.24 -16.50 -16.75
CA ILE A 17 -11.56 -17.68 -16.20
C ILE A 17 -10.18 -17.82 -16.89
N SER A 18 -9.27 -16.92 -16.58
CA SER A 18 -7.84 -17.16 -16.79
C SER A 18 -7.05 -16.23 -15.87
N SER A 19 -6.72 -16.72 -14.69
CA SER A 19 -5.72 -16.07 -13.85
C SER A 19 -4.34 -16.41 -14.41
N PRO A 20 -3.46 -15.42 -14.63
CA PRO A 20 -2.05 -15.71 -14.90
C PRO A 20 -1.48 -16.45 -13.68
N THR A 21 -0.58 -17.38 -13.96
CA THR A 21 0.15 -18.25 -13.04
C THR A 21 0.71 -17.48 -11.83
N ASN A 22 -0.08 -17.40 -10.75
CA ASN A 22 0.41 -16.95 -9.45
C ASN A 22 1.43 -17.97 -8.97
N SER A 23 2.70 -17.57 -8.81
CA SER A 23 3.63 -18.32 -7.98
C SER A 23 2.99 -18.47 -6.59
N LEU A 24 2.54 -19.69 -6.26
CA LEU A 24 1.89 -19.98 -4.99
C LEU A 24 2.89 -19.71 -3.86
N ARG A 25 2.65 -18.64 -3.11
CA ARG A 25 3.45 -18.30 -1.93
C ARG A 25 3.34 -19.44 -0.91
N PRO A 26 4.45 -19.83 -0.25
CA PRO A 26 4.44 -20.95 0.68
C PRO A 26 3.56 -20.68 1.90
N VAL A 27 3.09 -21.73 2.56
CA VAL A 27 2.26 -21.61 3.79
C VAL A 27 2.97 -20.81 4.88
N SER A 28 4.29 -20.93 5.02
CA SER A 28 5.10 -20.17 5.97
C SER A 28 5.00 -18.66 5.76
N PHE A 29 4.97 -18.21 4.50
CA PHE A 29 4.77 -16.81 4.15
C PHE A 29 3.42 -16.31 4.68
N TRP A 30 2.35 -17.07 4.41
CA TRP A 30 1.00 -16.67 4.85
C TRP A 30 0.87 -16.69 6.36
N LYS A 31 1.42 -17.70 7.05
CA LYS A 31 1.46 -17.72 8.52
C LYS A 31 2.10 -16.45 9.07
N ARG A 32 3.25 -16.04 8.50
CA ARG A 32 3.93 -14.80 8.88
C ARG A 32 3.11 -13.55 8.56
N PHE A 33 2.47 -13.49 7.40
CA PHE A 33 1.60 -12.37 7.03
C PHE A 33 0.42 -12.21 8.00
N TRP A 34 -0.23 -13.32 8.36
CA TRP A 34 -1.39 -13.30 9.25
C TRP A 34 -1.01 -13.03 10.71
N SER A 35 0.22 -13.35 11.12
CA SER A 35 0.73 -13.05 12.47
C SER A 35 1.16 -11.59 12.68
N MET A 36 1.25 -10.79 11.63
CA MET A 36 1.60 -9.36 11.73
C MET A 36 0.57 -8.60 12.59
N ASP A 37 1.02 -7.74 13.49
CA ASP A 37 0.15 -6.94 14.36
C ASP A 37 -0.27 -5.65 13.65
N VAL A 38 -1.16 -5.82 12.67
CA VAL A 38 -1.71 -4.74 11.86
C VAL A 38 -3.24 -4.80 11.83
N PRO A 39 -3.94 -3.64 11.85
CA PRO A 39 -5.38 -3.60 11.66
C PRO A 39 -5.81 -4.18 10.30
N LEU A 40 -7.07 -4.64 10.22
CA LEU A 40 -7.67 -5.12 8.98
C LEU A 40 -7.66 -4.06 7.85
N ALA A 41 -7.75 -2.78 8.21
CA ALA A 41 -7.66 -1.67 7.26
C ALA A 41 -6.33 -1.64 6.49
N ILE A 42 -5.25 -2.15 7.10
CA ILE A 42 -3.92 -2.32 6.49
C ILE A 42 -3.85 -3.68 5.79
N ARG A 43 -4.28 -4.74 6.50
CA ARG A 43 -4.14 -6.12 6.04
C ARG A 43 -4.89 -6.39 4.74
N ASN A 44 -6.11 -5.87 4.60
CA ASN A 44 -6.96 -6.08 3.42
C ASN A 44 -6.33 -5.56 2.11
N PRO A 45 -5.90 -4.29 2.00
CA PRO A 45 -5.25 -3.82 0.78
C PRO A 45 -3.89 -4.51 0.56
N TRP A 46 -3.14 -4.87 1.61
CA TRP A 46 -1.86 -5.59 1.45
C TRP A 46 -2.08 -7.01 0.93
N TYR A 47 -3.08 -7.72 1.44
CA TYR A 47 -3.49 -9.02 0.91
C TYR A 47 -3.89 -8.92 -0.57
N ARG A 48 -4.65 -7.89 -0.95
CA ARG A 48 -4.99 -7.65 -2.36
C ARG A 48 -3.77 -7.38 -3.23
N LEU A 49 -2.79 -6.62 -2.75
CA LEU A 49 -1.51 -6.42 -3.43
C LEU A 49 -0.80 -7.76 -3.70
N LEU A 50 -0.70 -8.61 -2.68
CA LEU A 50 -0.05 -9.93 -2.77
C LEU A 50 -0.73 -10.90 -3.76
N HIS A 51 -1.99 -10.64 -4.08
CA HIS A 51 -2.79 -11.39 -5.06
C HIS A 51 -2.97 -10.66 -6.40
N HIS A 52 -2.23 -9.56 -6.64
CA HIS A 52 -2.35 -8.74 -7.84
C HIS A 52 -3.76 -8.19 -8.09
N LYS A 53 -4.49 -7.94 -7.00
CA LYS A 53 -5.87 -7.41 -6.96
C LYS A 53 -5.95 -6.05 -6.29
N LEU A 54 -4.81 -5.36 -6.11
CA LEU A 54 -4.80 -3.98 -5.65
C LEU A 54 -5.40 -3.10 -6.76
N PRO A 55 -6.43 -2.30 -6.48
CA PRO A 55 -7.11 -1.50 -7.50
C PRO A 55 -6.28 -0.25 -7.85
N SER A 56 -5.13 -0.42 -8.49
CA SER A 56 -4.41 0.70 -9.13
C SER A 56 -5.18 1.20 -10.36
N ALA A 57 -4.84 2.37 -10.90
CA ALA A 57 -5.54 2.88 -12.09
C ALA A 57 -5.47 1.89 -13.28
N ALA A 58 -4.32 1.24 -13.51
CA ALA A 58 -4.19 0.22 -14.54
C ALA A 58 -5.08 -1.01 -14.30
N VAL A 59 -5.19 -1.48 -13.06
CA VAL A 59 -6.06 -2.61 -12.71
C VAL A 59 -7.53 -2.23 -12.86
N ILE A 60 -7.92 -1.02 -12.47
CA ILE A 60 -9.29 -0.52 -12.65
C ILE A 60 -9.61 -0.37 -14.13
N HIS A 61 -8.74 0.27 -14.92
CA HIS A 61 -8.92 0.45 -16.36
C HIS A 61 -9.05 -0.89 -17.08
N LYS A 62 -8.24 -1.90 -16.72
CA LYS A 62 -8.36 -3.25 -17.28
C LYS A 62 -9.73 -3.89 -16.98
N MET A 63 -10.29 -3.66 -15.80
CA MET A 63 -11.61 -4.20 -15.44
C MET A 63 -12.76 -3.36 -16.00
N ILE A 64 -12.57 -2.04 -16.10
CA ILE A 64 -13.58 -1.06 -16.48
C ILE A 64 -12.90 0.07 -17.27
N PRO A 65 -12.69 -0.09 -18.59
CA PRO A 65 -11.94 0.88 -19.39
C PRO A 65 -12.53 2.30 -19.36
N ASP A 66 -13.87 2.41 -19.38
CA ASP A 66 -14.57 3.70 -19.46
C ASP A 66 -14.55 4.51 -18.16
N LEU A 67 -14.13 3.93 -17.04
CA LEU A 67 -14.23 4.59 -15.73
C LEU A 67 -13.04 5.51 -15.43
N CYS A 68 -11.84 5.09 -15.81
CA CYS A 68 -10.63 5.89 -15.63
C CYS A 68 -9.54 5.41 -16.58
N GLY A 69 -8.62 6.31 -16.96
CA GLY A 69 -7.38 5.92 -17.63
C GLY A 69 -6.49 5.04 -16.75
N SER A 70 -5.51 4.39 -17.37
CA SER A 70 -4.53 3.53 -16.69
C SER A 70 -3.36 4.29 -16.07
N SER A 71 -3.21 5.57 -16.38
CA SER A 71 -2.05 6.40 -16.00
C SER A 71 -2.12 6.93 -14.57
N CYS A 72 -0.96 7.17 -13.96
CA CYS A 72 -0.87 7.79 -12.64
C CYS A 72 -1.24 9.26 -12.70
N ARG A 73 -2.25 9.66 -11.93
CA ARG A 73 -2.70 11.06 -11.84
C ARG A 73 -1.89 11.92 -10.87
N LEU A 74 -0.90 11.35 -10.18
CA LEU A 74 -0.14 12.04 -9.14
C LEU A 74 1.21 12.59 -9.62
N CYS A 75 1.92 11.89 -10.49
CA CYS A 75 3.32 12.21 -10.79
C CYS A 75 3.54 13.11 -12.01
N ALA A 76 2.48 13.56 -12.69
CA ALA A 76 2.54 14.44 -13.88
C ALA A 76 3.44 13.96 -15.05
N LEU A 77 4.11 12.82 -14.91
CA LEU A 77 4.83 12.15 -15.96
C LEU A 77 3.80 11.60 -16.95
N VAL A 78 3.83 12.16 -18.16
CA VAL A 78 2.96 11.77 -19.27
C VAL A 78 3.14 10.27 -19.54
N ASP A 79 2.03 9.56 -19.76
CA ASP A 79 1.96 8.14 -20.13
C ASP A 79 2.56 7.13 -19.14
N VAL A 80 2.83 7.51 -17.89
CA VAL A 80 3.23 6.53 -16.87
C VAL A 80 2.02 5.77 -16.34
N MET A 81 1.93 4.48 -16.70
CA MET A 81 0.91 3.56 -16.22
C MET A 81 1.02 3.35 -14.70
N GLU A 82 -0.10 3.47 -13.98
CA GLU A 82 -0.16 3.15 -12.55
C GLU A 82 -0.51 1.69 -12.32
N ASP A 83 0.50 0.82 -12.41
CA ASP A 83 0.43 -0.55 -11.93
C ASP A 83 0.47 -0.60 -10.37
N PRO A 84 0.33 -1.78 -9.73
CA PRO A 84 0.38 -1.88 -8.28
C PRO A 84 1.69 -1.40 -7.63
N ASP A 85 2.84 -1.55 -8.29
CA ASP A 85 4.12 -1.09 -7.75
C ASP A 85 4.26 0.42 -7.88
N HIS A 86 3.77 1.01 -8.97
CA HIS A 86 3.69 2.46 -9.14
C HIS A 86 2.68 3.10 -8.20
N PHE A 87 1.53 2.45 -7.99
CA PHE A 87 0.58 2.83 -6.96
C PHE A 87 1.24 2.82 -5.58
N LEU A 88 2.09 1.83 -5.29
CA LEU A 88 2.65 1.64 -3.96
C LEU A 88 3.87 2.53 -3.68
N PHE A 89 4.89 2.50 -4.56
CA PHE A 89 6.17 3.16 -4.32
C PHE A 89 6.90 3.70 -5.56
N LEU A 90 6.55 3.35 -6.81
CA LEU A 90 7.26 3.92 -7.97
C LEU A 90 6.87 5.37 -8.29
N CYS A 91 5.69 5.81 -7.86
CA CYS A 91 5.28 7.21 -8.00
C CYS A 91 6.20 8.13 -7.17
N PRO A 92 6.88 9.14 -7.76
CA PRO A 92 7.82 10.02 -7.05
C PRO A 92 7.26 10.68 -5.78
N LYS A 93 6.00 11.13 -5.80
CA LYS A 93 5.34 11.70 -4.62
C LYS A 93 5.20 10.68 -3.48
N LYS A 94 4.90 9.42 -3.82
CA LYS A 94 4.75 8.33 -2.84
C LYS A 94 6.11 7.82 -2.36
N LEU A 95 7.11 7.75 -3.26
CA LEU A 95 8.48 7.42 -2.92
C LEU A 95 9.09 8.41 -1.92
N THR A 96 8.76 9.69 -2.06
CA THR A 96 9.18 10.73 -1.11
C THR A 96 8.72 10.39 0.32
N ILE A 97 7.47 9.95 0.48
CA ILE A 97 6.94 9.52 1.79
C ILE A 97 7.71 8.31 2.31
N TRP A 98 7.96 7.32 1.45
CA TRP A 98 8.74 6.13 1.83
C TRP A 98 10.14 6.50 2.30
N ARG A 99 10.84 7.42 1.61
CA ARG A 99 12.17 7.92 2.01
C ARG A 99 12.14 8.58 3.38
N LEU A 100 11.17 9.45 3.64
CA LEU A 100 11.02 10.12 4.94
C LEU A 100 10.80 9.10 6.07
N ILE A 101 9.90 8.14 5.88
CA ILE A 101 9.64 7.09 6.87
C ILE A 101 10.85 6.17 7.06
N TRP A 102 11.50 5.74 5.98
CA TRP A 102 12.66 4.84 6.07
C TRP A 102 13.82 5.49 6.81
N CYS A 103 14.11 6.75 6.50
CA CYS A 103 15.14 7.52 7.19
C CYS A 103 14.83 7.61 8.69
N GLN A 104 13.58 7.94 9.03
CA GLN A 104 13.16 8.14 10.42
C GLN A 104 13.22 6.86 11.27
N PHE A 105 12.75 5.72 10.75
CA PHE A 105 12.60 4.50 11.54
C PHE A 105 13.71 3.46 11.36
N PHE A 106 14.36 3.45 10.19
CA PHE A 106 15.40 2.48 9.84
C PHE A 106 16.78 3.12 9.66
N GLY A 107 16.87 4.46 9.68
CA GLY A 107 18.14 5.18 9.50
C GLY A 107 18.70 5.10 8.08
N VAL A 108 17.87 4.77 7.09
CA VAL A 108 18.25 4.64 5.68
C VAL A 108 17.77 5.87 4.92
N VAL A 109 18.70 6.74 4.52
CA VAL A 109 18.39 8.01 3.83
C VAL A 109 17.95 7.74 2.38
N ASP A 110 18.70 6.88 1.67
CA ASP A 110 18.45 6.55 0.27
C ASP A 110 17.85 5.15 0.15
N VAL A 111 16.58 5.01 0.56
CA VAL A 111 15.89 3.72 0.41
C VAL A 111 15.76 3.36 -1.07
N GLU A 112 16.30 2.20 -1.42
CA GLU A 112 16.08 1.59 -2.72
C GLU A 112 14.65 1.05 -2.83
N MET A 113 14.07 1.16 -4.03
CA MET A 113 12.76 0.59 -4.35
C MET A 113 12.73 -0.93 -4.12
N SER A 114 13.87 -1.60 -4.29
CA SER A 114 14.07 -3.02 -4.02
C SER A 114 13.76 -3.37 -2.56
N ALA A 115 14.13 -2.51 -1.60
CA ALA A 115 13.90 -2.70 -0.18
C ALA A 115 12.40 -2.56 0.17
N ILE A 116 11.72 -1.58 -0.42
CA ILE A 116 10.27 -1.42 -0.26
C ILE A 116 9.55 -2.62 -0.86
N ARG A 117 9.93 -3.06 -2.07
CA ARG A 117 9.41 -4.26 -2.71
C ARG A 117 9.59 -5.48 -1.81
N GLN A 118 10.78 -5.70 -1.25
CA GLN A 118 11.05 -6.82 -0.34
C GLN A 118 10.20 -6.77 0.93
N ALA A 119 9.95 -5.58 1.50
CA ALA A 119 9.08 -5.43 2.66
C ALA A 119 7.64 -5.90 2.36
N PHE A 120 7.10 -5.54 1.19
CA PHE A 120 5.73 -5.93 0.83
C PHE A 120 5.61 -7.37 0.36
N TYR A 121 6.48 -7.79 -0.55
CA TYR A 121 6.34 -9.06 -1.26
C TYR A 121 7.10 -10.20 -0.57
N ASN A 122 8.11 -9.93 0.25
CA ASN A 122 8.87 -10.98 0.93
C ASN A 122 8.78 -10.86 2.46
N LEU A 123 8.01 -9.89 2.98
CA LEU A 123 7.94 -9.56 4.41
C LEU A 123 9.34 -9.36 5.02
N THR A 124 10.29 -8.90 4.21
CA THR A 124 11.68 -8.72 4.64
C THR A 124 11.87 -7.26 4.97
N PHE A 125 12.09 -6.99 6.26
CA PHE A 125 12.13 -5.63 6.79
C PHE A 125 13.55 -5.27 7.24
N PRO A 126 13.96 -4.01 7.09
CA PRO A 126 15.26 -3.55 7.58
C PRO A 126 15.33 -3.59 9.12
N ARG A 127 16.55 -3.55 9.63
CA ARG A 127 16.78 -3.43 11.08
C ARG A 127 16.34 -2.04 11.56
N GLN A 128 15.56 -2.01 12.64
CA GLN A 128 15.07 -0.77 13.21
C GLN A 128 16.13 0.00 13.98
N LYS A 129 16.01 1.32 13.92
CA LYS A 129 16.71 2.23 14.83
C LYS A 129 16.04 2.27 16.21
N LEU A 130 14.70 2.16 16.25
CA LEU A 130 13.87 2.24 17.46
C LEU A 130 13.09 0.93 17.65
N ARG A 131 13.26 0.24 18.79
CA ARG A 131 12.67 -1.10 19.03
C ARG A 131 11.25 -1.10 19.61
N PHE A 132 10.58 0.05 19.65
CA PHE A 132 9.28 0.21 20.33
C PHE A 132 8.05 -0.06 19.44
N ILE A 133 8.23 -0.14 18.13
CA ILE A 133 7.15 -0.30 17.16
C ILE A 133 7.57 -1.41 16.21
N GLN A 134 6.68 -2.34 15.84
CA GLN A 134 7.05 -3.42 14.94
C GLN A 134 7.24 -2.92 13.50
N ASN A 135 8.12 -3.60 12.74
CA ASN A 135 8.46 -3.25 11.36
C ASN A 135 7.26 -3.23 10.43
N ASP A 136 6.45 -4.29 10.50
CA ASP A 136 5.21 -4.47 9.77
C ASP A 136 4.18 -3.40 10.11
N THR A 137 4.11 -2.93 11.36
CA THR A 137 3.27 -1.79 11.74
C THR A 137 3.70 -0.51 11.02
N ILE A 138 5.00 -0.21 10.96
CA ILE A 138 5.52 1.00 10.29
C ILE A 138 5.24 0.94 8.79
N VAL A 139 5.60 -0.17 8.14
CA VAL A 139 5.39 -0.37 6.70
C VAL A 139 3.90 -0.36 6.37
N GLY A 140 3.09 -1.06 7.16
CA GLY A 140 1.65 -1.15 7.00
C GLY A 140 0.94 0.19 7.19
N CYS A 141 1.30 0.96 8.21
CA CYS A 141 0.70 2.29 8.46
C CYS A 141 1.07 3.28 7.36
N THR A 142 2.32 3.23 6.87
CA THR A 142 2.79 4.06 5.77
C THR A 142 2.00 3.76 4.50
N PHE A 143 1.81 2.47 4.19
CA PHE A 143 0.97 2.06 3.08
C PHE A 143 -0.47 2.52 3.23
N LEU A 144 -1.07 2.37 4.41
CA LEU A 144 -2.44 2.85 4.64
C LEU A 144 -2.57 4.36 4.49
N GLY A 145 -1.58 5.14 4.95
CA GLY A 145 -1.55 6.59 4.78
C GLY A 145 -1.51 6.99 3.31
N ILE A 146 -0.58 6.39 2.55
CA ILE A 146 -0.48 6.58 1.10
C ILE A 146 -1.77 6.18 0.39
N TRP A 147 -2.32 5.01 0.74
CA TRP A 147 -3.57 4.50 0.19
C TRP A 147 -4.73 5.47 0.43
N LYS A 148 -4.93 5.91 1.68
CA LYS A 148 -5.99 6.87 2.02
C LYS A 148 -5.80 8.19 1.27
N ALA A 149 -4.60 8.75 1.28
CA ALA A 149 -4.31 10.01 0.63
C ALA A 149 -4.51 9.95 -0.89
N HIS A 150 -4.07 8.85 -1.53
CA HIS A 150 -4.32 8.62 -2.96
C HIS A 150 -5.82 8.62 -3.25
N TRP A 151 -6.62 7.86 -2.51
CA TRP A 151 -8.05 7.78 -2.78
C TRP A 151 -8.81 9.07 -2.47
N ARG A 152 -8.39 9.83 -1.44
CA ARG A 152 -8.93 11.17 -1.19
C ARG A 152 -8.60 12.14 -2.32
N PHE A 153 -7.42 12.05 -2.90
CA PHE A 153 -7.06 12.82 -4.09
C PHE A 153 -7.93 12.45 -5.29
N ILE A 154 -8.27 11.17 -5.47
CA ILE A 154 -9.09 10.71 -6.61
C ILE A 154 -10.59 10.99 -6.44
N PHE A 155 -11.14 10.83 -5.23
CA PHE A 155 -12.59 10.86 -5.03
C PHE A 155 -13.08 12.12 -4.33
N ASP A 156 -12.23 12.79 -3.56
CA ASP A 156 -12.59 13.93 -2.72
C ASP A 156 -11.83 15.21 -3.13
N ASP A 157 -11.10 15.18 -4.25
CA ASP A 157 -10.26 16.27 -4.78
C ASP A 157 -9.28 16.90 -3.77
N VAL A 158 -8.89 16.13 -2.73
CA VAL A 158 -7.94 16.59 -1.72
C VAL A 158 -6.51 16.55 -2.30
N PRO A 159 -5.77 17.67 -2.35
CA PRO A 159 -4.42 17.67 -2.91
C PRO A 159 -3.50 16.67 -2.21
N PHE A 160 -2.71 15.93 -3.01
CA PHE A 160 -1.72 15.01 -2.47
C PHE A 160 -0.41 15.74 -2.18
N ASP A 161 -0.18 16.00 -0.90
CA ASP A 161 1.06 16.58 -0.37
C ASP A 161 1.86 15.53 0.43
N PRO A 162 3.07 15.14 -0.01
CA PRO A 162 3.89 14.14 0.69
C PRO A 162 4.18 14.46 2.15
N THR A 163 4.37 15.73 2.50
CA THR A 163 4.69 16.18 3.86
C THR A 163 3.49 16.04 4.78
N ILE A 164 2.30 16.47 4.32
CA ILE A 164 1.06 16.31 5.08
C ILE A 164 0.76 14.82 5.33
N VAL A 165 0.93 14.00 4.29
CA VAL A 165 0.68 12.55 4.39
C VAL A 165 1.69 11.87 5.32
N HIS A 166 2.97 12.25 5.25
CA HIS A 166 4.00 11.79 6.18
C HIS A 166 3.64 12.10 7.63
N ASN A 167 3.26 13.35 7.94
CA ASN A 167 2.84 13.74 9.29
C ASN A 167 1.63 12.91 9.79
N GLN A 168 0.63 12.68 8.94
CA GLN A 168 -0.54 11.85 9.28
C GLN A 168 -0.15 10.38 9.55
N ILE A 169 0.82 9.85 8.81
CA ILE A 169 1.37 8.51 9.05
C ILE A 169 2.06 8.44 10.42
N LEU A 170 2.86 9.46 10.78
CA LEU A 170 3.52 9.50 12.09
C LEU A 170 2.51 9.49 13.24
N LEU A 171 1.44 10.28 13.14
CA LEU A 171 0.35 10.28 14.13
C LEU A 171 -0.32 8.90 14.24
N THR A 172 -0.55 8.23 13.10
CA THR A 172 -1.14 6.88 13.06
C THR A 172 -0.21 5.85 13.72
N ILE A 173 1.09 5.93 13.46
CA ILE A 173 2.08 5.03 14.09
C ILE A 173 2.14 5.28 15.60
N ALA A 174 2.11 6.53 16.05
CA ALA A 174 2.12 6.90 17.47
C ALA A 174 0.86 6.40 18.20
N SER A 175 -0.32 6.45 17.57
CA SER A 175 -1.54 5.91 18.17
C SER A 175 -1.48 4.39 18.32
N MET A 176 -0.91 3.67 17.34
CA MET A 176 -0.75 2.20 17.45
C MET A 176 0.20 1.82 18.58
N ARG A 177 1.28 2.58 18.79
CA ARG A 177 2.19 2.40 19.94
C ARG A 177 1.44 2.54 21.27
N SER A 178 0.61 3.57 21.38
CA SER A 178 -0.12 3.87 22.61
C SER A 178 -1.13 2.77 22.96
N ASN A 179 -1.86 2.26 21.96
CA ASN A 179 -2.79 1.14 22.14
C ASN A 179 -2.08 -0.15 22.56
N ALA A 180 -0.91 -0.45 22.00
CA ALA A 180 -0.11 -1.62 22.37
C ALA A 180 0.41 -1.54 23.82
N LEU A 181 0.80 -0.36 24.29
CA LEU A 181 1.22 -0.15 25.68
C LEU A 181 0.05 -0.31 26.66
N HIS A 182 -1.15 0.16 26.31
CA HIS A 182 -2.35 -0.01 27.15
C HIS A 182 -2.83 -1.47 27.24
N SER A 183 -2.58 -2.32 26.24
CA SER A 183 -2.93 -3.74 26.31
C SER A 183 -2.01 -4.60 27.19
N LEU A 184 -0.95 -4.00 27.76
CA LEU A 184 0.03 -4.67 28.61
C LEU A 184 -0.12 -4.33 30.10
N VAL A 185 -1.10 -3.49 30.47
CA VAL A 185 -1.46 -3.08 31.84
C VAL A 185 -2.83 -3.65 32.18
#